data_AF-A0A7W0M9W6-F1
#
_entry.id   AF-A0A7W0M9W6-F1
#
_cell.length_a   1.000
_cell.length_b   1.000
_cell.length_c   1.000
_cell.angle_alpha   90.00
_cell.angle_beta   90.00
_cell.angle_gamma   90.00
#
_symmetry.space_group_name_H-M   'P 1'
#
loop_
_entity.id
_entity.type
_entity.pdbx_description
1 polymer ?
#
loop_
_entity_poly.entity_id
_entity_poly.type
_entity_poly.pdbx_seq_one_letter_code
_entity_poly.pdbx_strand_id
1 'polypeptide(L)'
;HCARPAELLDLYPTLVELCGLPKREGLDGQSLLPQLQDANAVRERPAITTHGPGNHGVRTEEWRYIRYADGSEELYDMRSDPREWMNLADNPRHETIKTELAKWLPNEDAPPLGNGKVRLLEQRDGVWYWEGQPIRPGDPVPQ
;
A
#
# COMPACT_ATOMS: atom_id res chain seq x y z
N HIS A 1 18.10 11.21 -9.19
CA HIS A 1 17.13 10.13 -9.00
C HIS A 1 16.57 10.31 -7.58
N CYS A 2 15.28 10.62 -7.42
CA CYS A 2 14.67 10.69 -6.08
C CYS A 2 14.10 9.30 -5.77
N ALA A 3 14.66 8.60 -4.78
CA ALA A 3 14.21 7.26 -4.39
C ALA A 3 13.19 7.28 -3.24
N ARG A 4 12.98 8.46 -2.64
CA ARG A 4 12.04 8.65 -1.55
C ARG A 4 10.61 8.65 -2.06
N PRO A 5 9.73 7.80 -1.50
CA PRO A 5 8.35 7.77 -1.92
C PRO A 5 7.61 9.03 -1.46
N ALA A 6 6.62 9.43 -2.26
CA ALA A 6 5.65 10.47 -1.95
C ALA A 6 4.26 9.97 -2.35
N GLU A 7 3.25 10.42 -1.62
CA GLU A 7 1.86 10.01 -1.82
C GLU A 7 1.01 11.18 -2.28
N LEU A 8 -0.09 10.89 -2.97
CA LEU A 8 -1.05 11.94 -3.33
C LEU A 8 -1.62 12.64 -2.07
N LEU A 9 -1.79 11.88 -0.99
CA LEU A 9 -2.28 12.38 0.30
C LEU A 9 -1.33 13.39 0.97
N ASP A 10 -0.06 13.39 0.59
CA ASP A 10 0.94 14.33 1.11
C ASP A 10 0.74 15.76 0.55
N LEU A 11 0.04 15.91 -0.58
CA LEU A 11 -0.15 17.22 -1.21
C LEU A 11 -0.89 18.21 -0.30
N TYR A 12 -1.98 17.76 0.32
CA TYR A 12 -2.80 18.62 1.17
C TYR A 12 -2.03 19.20 2.37
N PRO A 13 -1.38 18.39 3.25
CA PRO A 13 -0.58 18.94 4.36
C PRO A 13 0.61 19.78 3.87
N THR A 14 1.19 19.45 2.72
CA THR A 14 2.27 20.26 2.12
C THR A 14 1.79 21.66 1.74
N LEU A 15 0.63 21.77 1.09
CA LEU A 15 0.05 23.06 0.70
C LEU A 15 -0.40 23.89 1.91
N VAL A 16 -0.96 23.23 2.95
CA VAL A 16 -1.30 23.90 4.21
C VAL A 16 -0.06 24.57 4.81
N GLU A 17 1.07 23.87 4.87
CA GLU A 17 2.31 24.40 5.44
C GLU A 17 2.93 25.50 4.56
N LEU A 18 3.00 25.30 3.24
CA LEU A 18 3.53 26.30 2.30
C LEU A 18 2.74 27.62 2.31
N CYS A 19 1.43 27.55 2.51
CA CYS A 19 0.56 28.72 2.60
C CYS A 19 0.53 29.37 3.99
N GLY A 20 1.24 28.82 4.99
CA GLY A 20 1.22 29.31 6.37
C GLY A 20 -0.14 29.16 7.06
N LEU A 21 -0.95 28.19 6.64
CA LEU A 21 -2.26 27.92 7.22
C LEU A 21 -2.15 27.08 8.50
N PRO A 22 -3.18 27.10 9.38
CA PRO A 22 -3.19 26.25 10.58
C PRO A 22 -3.04 24.76 10.22
N LYS A 23 -2.17 24.06 10.96
CA LYS A 23 -2.00 22.61 10.81
C LYS A 23 -3.32 21.88 11.06
N ARG A 24 -3.59 20.85 10.25
CA ARG A 24 -4.75 19.99 10.40
C ARG A 24 -4.30 18.62 10.89
N GLU A 25 -4.80 18.23 12.05
CA GLU A 25 -4.55 16.93 12.65
C GLU A 25 -5.38 15.83 12.00
N GLY A 26 -4.97 14.57 12.18
CA GLY A 26 -5.71 13.40 11.69
C GLY A 26 -5.65 13.22 10.16
N LEU A 27 -4.60 13.72 9.51
CA LEU A 27 -4.33 13.46 8.11
C LEU A 27 -3.46 12.21 7.97
N ASP A 28 -3.78 11.37 6.99
CA ASP A 28 -2.94 10.21 6.66
C ASP A 28 -1.63 10.64 6.02
N GLY A 29 -1.67 11.61 5.09
CA GLY A 29 -0.50 12.19 4.46
C GLY A 29 0.35 13.05 5.40
N GLN A 30 1.61 13.28 5.02
CA GLN A 30 2.54 14.17 5.71
C GLN A 30 3.08 15.24 4.76
N SER A 31 3.49 16.38 5.31
CA SER A 31 4.09 17.43 4.49
C SER A 31 5.40 16.96 3.86
N LEU A 32 5.58 17.29 2.57
CA LEU A 32 6.80 17.10 1.81
C LEU A 32 7.73 18.31 1.92
N LEU A 33 7.37 19.35 2.69
CA LEU A 33 8.19 20.56 2.80
C LEU A 33 9.65 20.26 3.17
N PRO A 34 9.96 19.35 4.13
CA PRO A 34 11.35 18.96 4.40
C PRO A 34 12.06 18.42 3.17
N GLN A 35 11.40 17.55 2.38
CA GLN A 35 11.97 16.94 1.18
C GLN A 35 12.11 17.93 0.01
N LEU A 36 11.24 18.94 -0.07
CA LEU A 36 11.33 20.02 -1.05
C LEU A 36 12.50 20.97 -0.76
N GLN A 37 12.85 21.14 0.52
CA GLN A 37 14.00 21.93 0.96
C GLN A 37 15.32 21.16 0.88
N ASP A 38 15.29 19.88 1.28
CA ASP A 38 16.41 18.95 1.18
C ASP A 38 15.92 17.60 0.67
N ALA A 39 16.34 17.22 -0.55
CA ALA A 39 15.99 15.93 -1.13
C ALA A 39 16.48 14.73 -0.30
N ASN A 40 17.38 14.93 0.67
CA ASN A 40 17.86 13.93 1.61
C ASN A 40 17.09 13.86 2.93
N ALA A 41 16.12 14.74 3.15
CA ALA A 41 15.31 14.72 4.36
C ALA A 41 14.60 13.37 4.53
N VAL A 42 14.74 12.79 5.71
CA VAL A 42 14.16 11.48 6.06
C VAL A 42 12.63 11.58 6.04
N ARG A 43 12.00 10.58 5.43
CA ARG A 43 10.55 10.38 5.54
C ARG A 43 10.27 9.45 6.73
N GLU A 44 9.49 9.90 7.70
CA GLU A 44 9.22 9.16 8.94
C GLU A 44 8.34 7.91 8.75
N ARG A 45 7.41 7.93 7.78
CA ARG A 45 6.46 6.85 7.52
C ARG A 45 6.54 6.39 6.07
N PRO A 46 6.42 5.09 5.75
CA PRO A 46 6.38 4.66 4.36
C PRO A 46 5.17 5.22 3.62
N ALA A 47 5.19 5.12 2.29
CA ALA A 47 3.98 5.29 1.50
C ALA A 47 3.12 4.04 1.56
N ILE A 48 1.81 4.20 1.72
CA ILE A 48 0.83 3.12 1.87
C ILE A 48 -0.24 3.27 0.79
N THR A 49 -0.48 2.22 0.02
CA THR A 49 -1.54 2.18 -1.00
C THR A 49 -2.54 1.11 -0.64
N THR A 50 -3.83 1.42 -0.72
CA THR A 50 -4.92 0.46 -0.49
C THR A 50 -5.82 0.39 -1.73
N HIS A 51 -6.17 -0.82 -2.16
CA HIS A 51 -7.10 -1.09 -3.25
C HIS A 51 -8.24 -2.00 -2.80
N GLY A 52 -9.15 -1.44 -1.99
CA GLY A 52 -10.19 -2.22 -1.33
C GLY A 52 -9.66 -3.06 -0.17
N PRO A 53 -10.57 -3.74 0.56
CA PRO A 53 -10.23 -4.52 1.75
C PRO A 53 -9.16 -5.58 1.49
N GLY A 54 -8.21 -5.72 2.42
CA GLY A 54 -7.16 -6.73 2.39
C GLY A 54 -6.08 -6.56 1.32
N ASN A 55 -6.17 -5.54 0.46
CA ASN A 55 -5.23 -5.29 -0.63
C ASN A 55 -4.42 -4.03 -0.36
N HIS A 56 -3.19 -4.22 0.09
CA HIS A 56 -2.35 -3.15 0.59
C HIS A 56 -0.92 -3.25 0.09
N GLY A 57 -0.29 -2.09 -0.14
CA GLY A 57 1.12 -1.97 -0.47
C GLY A 57 1.82 -0.99 0.45
N VAL A 58 3.04 -1.32 0.86
CA VAL A 58 3.95 -0.48 1.63
C VAL A 58 5.20 -0.23 0.81
N ARG A 59 5.57 1.04 0.63
CA ARG A 59 6.77 1.45 -0.10
C ARG A 59 7.66 2.31 0.78
N THR A 60 8.89 1.85 1.02
CA THR A 60 9.96 2.62 1.67
C THR A 60 10.91 3.18 0.61
N GLU A 61 12.13 3.60 0.96
CA GLU A 61 13.19 3.84 -0.03
C GLU A 61 13.70 2.50 -0.61
N GLU A 62 13.86 1.50 0.24
CA GLU A 62 14.60 0.27 -0.06
C GLU A 62 13.71 -0.90 -0.49
N TRP A 63 12.46 -0.93 -0.03
CA TRP A 63 11.58 -2.08 -0.19
C TRP A 63 10.21 -1.68 -0.71
N ARG A 64 9.57 -2.57 -1.45
CA ARG A 64 8.13 -2.58 -1.70
C ARG A 64 7.58 -3.91 -1.24
N TYR A 65 6.54 -3.86 -0.43
CA TYR A 65 5.83 -5.04 0.07
C TYR A 65 4.35 -4.91 -0.24
N ILE A 66 3.73 -5.95 -0.78
CA ILE A 66 2.32 -6.00 -1.13
C ILE A 66 1.72 -7.23 -0.47
N ARG A 67 0.54 -7.06 0.13
CA ARG A 67 -0.31 -8.15 0.63
C ARG A 67 -1.67 -8.04 -0.04
N TYR A 68 -2.13 -9.16 -0.58
CA TYR A 68 -3.43 -9.27 -1.23
C TYR A 68 -4.46 -9.89 -0.29
N ALA A 69 -5.74 -9.69 -0.62
CA ALA A 69 -6.86 -10.19 0.18
C ALA A 69 -6.92 -11.72 0.27
N ASP A 70 -6.32 -12.43 -0.68
CA ASP A 70 -6.20 -13.90 -0.66
C ASP A 70 -5.03 -14.41 0.21
N GLY A 71 -4.27 -13.50 0.82
CA GLY A 71 -3.12 -13.80 1.66
C GLY A 71 -1.81 -13.97 0.87
N SER A 72 -1.83 -13.88 -0.46
CA SER A 72 -0.60 -13.85 -1.24
C SER A 72 0.20 -12.58 -0.99
N GLU A 73 1.52 -12.69 -1.12
CA GLU A 73 2.47 -11.63 -0.79
C GLU A 73 3.47 -11.40 -1.92
N GLU A 74 3.86 -10.15 -2.11
CA GLU A 74 4.99 -9.76 -2.95
C GLU A 74 5.98 -8.90 -2.17
N LEU A 75 7.28 -9.14 -2.37
CA LEU A 75 8.35 -8.35 -1.79
C LEU A 75 9.42 -8.06 -2.84
N TYR A 76 9.76 -6.79 -3.00
CA TYR A 76 10.76 -6.32 -3.96
C TYR A 76 11.83 -5.47 -3.28
N ASP A 77 13.10 -5.77 -3.58
CA ASP A 77 14.24 -4.91 -3.24
C ASP A 77 14.36 -3.83 -4.30
N MET A 78 14.03 -2.60 -3.92
CA MET A 78 13.94 -1.48 -4.85
C MET A 78 15.30 -0.85 -5.15
N ARG A 79 16.37 -1.28 -4.47
CA ARG A 79 17.76 -0.91 -4.82
C ARG A 79 18.31 -1.81 -5.92
N SER A 80 18.12 -3.13 -5.81
CA SER A 80 18.65 -4.09 -6.77
C SER A 80 17.69 -4.39 -7.93
N ASP A 81 16.38 -4.26 -7.69
CA ASP A 81 15.31 -4.51 -8.65
C ASP A 81 14.26 -3.37 -8.67
N PRO A 82 14.63 -2.17 -9.14
CA PRO A 82 13.70 -1.03 -9.23
C PRO A 82 12.54 -1.24 -10.22
N ARG A 83 12.52 -2.35 -10.96
CA ARG A 83 11.47 -2.71 -11.91
C ARG A 83 10.56 -3.83 -11.42
N GLU A 84 10.78 -4.33 -10.20
CA GLU A 84 9.88 -5.27 -9.52
C GLU A 84 9.69 -6.58 -10.31
N TRP A 85 10.77 -7.10 -10.90
CA TRP A 85 10.74 -8.31 -11.70
C TRP A 85 10.86 -9.59 -10.87
N MET A 86 11.51 -9.52 -9.71
CA MET A 86 11.79 -10.68 -8.86
C MET A 86 11.05 -10.55 -7.53
N ASN A 87 9.97 -11.31 -7.39
CA ASN A 87 9.30 -11.44 -6.10
C ASN A 87 10.17 -12.26 -5.12
N LEU A 88 10.49 -11.67 -3.97
CA LEU A 88 11.31 -12.22 -2.91
C LEU A 88 10.51 -12.73 -1.69
N ALA A 89 9.18 -12.67 -1.75
CA ALA A 89 8.30 -12.93 -0.60
C ALA A 89 8.43 -14.35 -0.03
N ASP A 90 8.65 -15.34 -0.88
CA ASP A 90 8.79 -16.75 -0.47
C ASP A 90 10.18 -17.11 0.05
N ASN A 91 11.14 -16.17 0.02
CA ASN A 91 12.49 -16.41 0.49
C ASN A 91 12.58 -16.20 2.01
N PRO A 92 12.88 -17.25 2.80
CA PRO A 92 12.90 -17.16 4.26
C PRO A 92 13.89 -16.12 4.83
N ARG A 93 14.89 -15.71 4.04
CA ARG A 93 15.86 -14.68 4.44
C ARG A 93 15.23 -13.30 4.62
N HIS A 94 14.06 -13.05 4.04
CA HIS A 94 13.40 -11.74 4.10
C HIS A 94 12.20 -11.69 5.03
N GLU A 95 11.95 -12.75 5.82
CA GLU A 95 10.80 -12.80 6.74
C GLU A 95 10.80 -11.66 7.77
N THR A 96 11.97 -11.28 8.28
CA THR A 96 12.08 -10.13 9.19
C THR A 96 11.66 -8.83 8.48
N ILE A 97 12.05 -8.64 7.23
CA ILE A 97 11.70 -7.44 6.45
C ILE A 97 10.19 -7.41 6.20
N LYS A 98 9.58 -8.52 5.78
CA LYS A 98 8.12 -8.62 5.62
C LYS A 98 7.40 -8.29 6.92
N THR A 99 7.86 -8.86 8.04
CA THR A 99 7.27 -8.63 9.36
C THR A 99 7.33 -7.16 9.77
N GLU A 100 8.46 -6.48 9.55
CA GLU A 100 8.61 -5.06 9.86
C GLU A 100 7.74 -4.17 8.96
N LEU A 101 7.66 -4.49 7.66
CA LEU A 101 6.83 -3.75 6.71
C LEU A 101 5.33 -3.99 6.98
N ALA A 102 4.95 -5.21 7.38
CA ALA A 102 3.57 -5.57 7.68
C ALA A 102 2.97 -4.75 8.84
N LYS A 103 3.79 -4.20 9.74
CA LYS A 103 3.33 -3.31 10.82
C LYS A 103 2.71 -2.00 10.32
N TRP A 104 3.00 -1.62 9.07
CA TRP A 104 2.45 -0.43 8.44
C TRP A 104 1.16 -0.68 7.68
N LEU A 105 0.76 -1.95 7.52
CA LEU A 105 -0.51 -2.26 6.89
C LEU A 105 -1.66 -1.76 7.78
N PRO A 106 -2.77 -1.26 7.18
CA PRO A 106 -3.97 -0.94 7.93
C PRO A 106 -4.41 -2.14 8.78
N ASN A 107 -4.70 -1.91 10.06
CA ASN A 107 -5.25 -2.94 10.95
C ASN A 107 -6.76 -3.12 10.75
N GLU A 108 -7.43 -2.10 10.20
CA GLU A 108 -8.86 -2.08 9.97
C GLU A 108 -9.14 -1.60 8.54
N ASP A 109 -9.90 -2.41 7.80
CA ASP A 109 -10.40 -2.04 6.49
C ASP A 109 -11.76 -1.37 6.60
N ALA A 110 -11.93 -0.25 5.90
CA ALA A 110 -13.24 0.34 5.73
C ALA A 110 -14.13 -0.61 4.91
N PRO A 111 -15.41 -0.79 5.29
CA PRO A 111 -16.31 -1.57 4.48
C PRO A 111 -16.48 -0.93 3.10
N PRO A 112 -16.78 -1.72 2.06
CA PRO A 112 -17.07 -1.17 0.75
C PRO A 112 -18.23 -0.16 0.82
N LEU A 113 -18.04 1.00 0.19
CA LEU A 113 -19.06 2.06 0.15
C LEU A 113 -20.22 1.68 -0.79
N GLY A 114 -21.29 1.10 -0.24
CA GLY A 114 -22.60 0.94 -0.90
C GLY A 114 -22.65 -0.05 -2.08
N ASN A 115 -23.84 -0.14 -2.70
CA ASN A 115 -24.24 -1.11 -3.74
C ASN A 115 -23.53 -0.95 -5.10
N GLY A 116 -22.39 -0.27 -5.15
CA GLY A 116 -21.58 -0.16 -6.37
C GLY A 116 -20.99 -1.52 -6.75
N LYS A 117 -20.62 -1.70 -8.02
CA LYS A 117 -19.78 -2.82 -8.42
C LYS A 117 -18.40 -2.64 -7.79
N VAL A 118 -18.25 -3.13 -6.57
CA VAL A 118 -16.94 -3.16 -5.90
C VAL A 118 -16.23 -4.37 -6.45
N ARG A 119 -15.07 -4.16 -7.06
CA ARG A 119 -14.09 -5.20 -7.45
C ARG A 119 -13.53 -5.89 -6.20
N LEU A 120 -14.40 -6.61 -5.53
CA LEU A 120 -14.17 -7.14 -4.21
C LEU A 120 -14.07 -8.66 -4.34
N LEU A 121 -12.93 -9.16 -3.88
CA LEU A 121 -12.72 -10.56 -3.64
C LEU A 121 -13.08 -10.86 -2.18
N GLU A 122 -14.09 -11.70 -1.95
CA GLU A 122 -14.51 -12.11 -0.61
C GLU A 122 -14.45 -13.62 -0.47
N GLN A 123 -13.98 -14.12 0.67
CA GLN A 123 -14.12 -15.54 1.00
C GLN A 123 -15.31 -15.74 1.94
N ARG A 124 -16.29 -16.55 1.50
CA ARG A 124 -17.46 -16.95 2.31
C ARG A 124 -17.54 -18.47 2.33
N ASP A 125 -17.45 -19.07 3.52
CA ASP A 125 -17.51 -20.53 3.73
C ASP A 125 -16.53 -21.32 2.82
N GLY A 126 -15.32 -20.80 2.62
CA GLY A 126 -14.28 -21.41 1.79
C GLY A 126 -14.46 -21.22 0.28
N VAL A 127 -15.49 -20.50 -0.17
CA VAL A 127 -15.73 -20.15 -1.57
C VAL A 127 -15.34 -18.70 -1.80
N TRP A 128 -14.54 -18.45 -2.82
CA TRP A 128 -14.19 -17.09 -3.25
C TRP A 128 -15.32 -16.48 -4.08
N TYR A 129 -15.64 -15.21 -3.85
CA TYR A 129 -16.64 -14.43 -4.58
C TYR A 129 -15.99 -13.19 -5.19
N TRP A 130 -16.29 -12.93 -6.47
CA TRP A 130 -15.95 -11.70 -7.17
C TRP A 130 -17.21 -10.90 -7.47
N GLU A 131 -17.30 -9.65 -7.01
CA GLU A 131 -18.51 -8.80 -7.16
C GLU A 131 -19.80 -9.52 -6.69
N GLY A 132 -19.69 -10.34 -5.65
CA GLY A 132 -20.79 -11.14 -5.12
C GLY A 132 -21.16 -12.40 -5.93
N GLN A 133 -20.42 -12.72 -6.99
CA GLN A 133 -20.57 -13.97 -7.76
C GLN A 133 -19.51 -15.00 -7.34
N PRO A 134 -19.88 -16.26 -7.09
CA PRO A 134 -18.91 -17.28 -6.69
C PRO A 134 -17.93 -17.60 -7.84
N ILE A 135 -16.63 -17.62 -7.54
CA ILE A 135 -15.57 -18.08 -8.43
C ILE A 135 -15.49 -19.59 -8.32
N ARG A 136 -15.72 -20.29 -9.43
CA ARG A 136 -15.68 -21.75 -9.51
C ARG A 136 -14.33 -22.24 -10.06
N PRO A 137 -13.92 -23.47 -9.71
CA PRO A 137 -12.76 -24.09 -10.35
C PRO A 137 -12.92 -24.11 -11.88
N GLY A 138 -12.05 -23.41 -12.60
CA GLY A 138 -12.07 -23.29 -14.07
C GLY A 138 -12.65 -22.00 -14.62
N ASP A 139 -13.21 -21.11 -13.77
CA ASP A 139 -13.62 -19.78 -14.22
C ASP A 139 -12.40 -18.95 -14.65
N PRO A 140 -12.55 -18.07 -15.67
CA PRO A 140 -11.48 -17.15 -16.03
C PRO A 140 -11.19 -16.20 -14.85
N VAL A 141 -9.90 -15.84 -14.68
CA VAL A 141 -9.50 -14.86 -13.66
C VAL A 141 -10.31 -13.58 -13.85
N PRO A 142 -11.06 -13.11 -12.84
CA PRO A 142 -11.85 -11.89 -12.95
C PRO A 142 -10.98 -10.67 -13.30
N GLN A 143 -11.44 -9.79 -14.20
CA GLN A 143 -10.74 -8.56 -14.63
C GLN A 143 -11.26 -7.29 -13.94
#